data_AF-T1C0K6-F1
#
_entry.id   AF-T1C0K6-F1
#
_cell.length_a   1.000
_cell.length_b   1.000
_cell.length_c   1.000
_cell.angle_alpha   90.00
_cell.angle_beta   90.00
_cell.angle_gamma   90.00
#
_symmetry.space_group_name_H-M   'P 1'
#
loop_
_entity.id
_entity.type
_entity.pdbx_description
1 polymer ?
#
loop_
_entity_poly.entity_id
_entity_poly.type
_entity_poly.pdbx_seq_one_letter_code
_entity_poly.pdbx_strand_id
1 'polypeptide(L)'
;AWNWTNSTSSSAQCILHWGLNHFVVLKAARGSALVIHDPAQGERTVSREEVSRQFTGVALELSPNANFRKAREVDPFNWRALIGRIHGLKPALGEVLVLALLLEILALLSPLFTQTIIDQVLADGDHSLLTVLGIGFILMLLLQAAVSALRSWTVMRFGTSLHLSWAGNVFSHLLRLPEEYFGKRHLGDIVSRFSAVHAIQHTLTTRVVEVLLDGLMATLTLGVMLIYSLKLTAIVLGAFLVYVLVRVLSYRVQFEATSQQVVSSASSSRSFSRRCAAPPRSACTTSRRRSRRAT
;
A
#
# COMPACT_ATOMS: atom_id res chain seq x y z
N ALA A 1 -10.47 -19.30 40.29
CA ALA A 1 -10.14 -19.69 38.90
C ALA A 1 -11.44 -19.76 38.12
N TRP A 2 -11.58 -18.99 37.04
CA TRP A 2 -12.80 -18.96 36.22
C TRP A 2 -12.99 -20.30 35.50
N ASN A 3 -14.21 -20.87 35.55
CA ASN A 3 -14.47 -22.21 35.01
C ASN A 3 -14.83 -22.15 33.52
N TRP A 4 -13.81 -22.23 32.67
CA TRP A 4 -13.91 -22.11 31.19
C TRP A 4 -14.70 -23.23 30.50
N THR A 5 -15.08 -24.30 31.22
CA THR A 5 -15.85 -25.40 30.65
C THR A 5 -17.34 -25.06 30.49
N ASN A 6 -17.89 -24.19 31.32
CA ASN A 6 -19.30 -23.78 31.25
C ASN A 6 -19.60 -22.73 30.17
N SER A 7 -18.59 -22.04 29.64
CA SER A 7 -18.76 -21.07 28.54
C SER A 7 -18.84 -21.74 27.15
N THR A 8 -19.01 -23.07 27.10
CA THR A 8 -19.14 -23.86 25.86
C THR A 8 -20.57 -23.95 25.34
N SER A 9 -21.55 -23.41 26.08
CA SER A 9 -22.90 -23.19 25.55
C SER A 9 -22.81 -22.19 24.39
N SER A 10 -23.27 -22.62 23.22
CA SER A 10 -23.07 -22.08 21.85
C SER A 10 -23.30 -20.58 21.55
N SER A 11 -23.40 -19.69 22.54
CA SER A 11 -23.77 -18.28 22.36
C SER A 11 -22.86 -17.25 23.03
N ALA A 12 -21.88 -17.62 23.85
CA ALA A 12 -21.12 -16.64 24.63
C ALA A 12 -19.86 -16.14 23.91
N GLN A 13 -20.03 -15.25 22.92
CA GLN A 13 -18.93 -14.37 22.49
C GLN A 13 -18.70 -13.35 23.61
N CYS A 14 -17.64 -13.55 24.39
CA CYS A 14 -17.32 -12.68 25.51
C CYS A 14 -16.16 -11.75 25.18
N ILE A 15 -16.23 -10.51 25.63
CA ILE A 15 -15.09 -9.59 25.61
C ILE A 15 -14.33 -9.77 26.92
N LEU A 16 -13.05 -10.14 26.81
CA LEU A 16 -12.16 -10.36 27.95
C LEU A 16 -11.23 -9.16 28.11
N HIS A 17 -11.07 -8.68 29.33
CA HIS A 17 -10.05 -7.67 29.62
C HIS A 17 -8.69 -8.32 29.85
N TRP A 18 -7.72 -7.92 29.03
CA TRP A 18 -6.46 -8.63 28.80
C TRP A 18 -5.25 -7.79 29.21
N GLY A 19 -4.46 -8.32 30.15
CA GLY A 19 -3.19 -7.76 30.60
C GLY A 19 -3.28 -6.34 31.17
N LEU A 20 -4.44 -5.96 31.71
CA LEU A 20 -4.77 -4.61 32.22
C LEU A 20 -4.61 -3.46 31.20
N ASN A 21 -4.49 -3.77 29.90
CA ASN A 21 -4.13 -2.78 28.89
C ASN A 21 -5.09 -2.73 27.70
N HIS A 22 -5.77 -3.83 27.36
CA HIS A 22 -6.65 -3.89 26.19
C HIS A 22 -7.75 -4.95 26.33
N PHE A 23 -8.64 -5.02 25.35
CA PHE A 23 -9.76 -5.96 25.28
C PHE A 23 -9.57 -6.93 24.12
N VAL A 24 -9.88 -8.21 24.34
CA VAL A 24 -9.86 -9.26 23.32
C VAL A 24 -11.21 -9.96 23.26
N VAL A 25 -11.61 -10.45 22.09
CA VAL A 25 -12.88 -11.16 21.92
C VAL A 25 -12.65 -12.66 21.93
N LEU A 26 -13.33 -13.38 22.82
CA LEU A 26 -13.31 -14.84 22.84
C LEU A 26 -14.21 -15.38 21.72
N LYS A 27 -13.62 -16.11 20.77
CA LYS A 27 -14.33 -16.72 19.65
C LYS A 27 -14.80 -18.14 19.98
N ALA A 28 -13.91 -18.95 20.55
CA ALA A 28 -14.20 -20.34 20.90
C ALA A 28 -13.22 -20.84 21.97
N ALA A 29 -13.70 -21.72 22.85
CA ALA A 29 -12.87 -22.50 23.76
C ALA A 29 -12.83 -23.95 23.25
N ARG A 30 -11.65 -24.43 22.82
CA ARG A 30 -11.44 -25.83 22.37
C ARG A 30 -10.49 -26.53 23.34
N GLY A 31 -11.05 -27.26 24.30
CA GLY A 31 -10.27 -28.07 25.24
C GLY A 31 -9.20 -27.23 25.96
N SER A 32 -7.92 -27.54 25.72
CA SER A 32 -6.75 -26.89 26.33
C SER A 32 -6.35 -25.54 25.71
N ALA A 33 -6.97 -25.14 24.60
CA ALA A 33 -6.66 -23.90 23.89
C ALA A 33 -7.91 -23.02 23.70
N LEU A 34 -7.72 -21.70 23.77
CA LEU A 34 -8.76 -20.71 23.51
C LEU A 34 -8.39 -19.93 22.25
N VAL A 35 -9.38 -19.73 21.38
CA VAL A 35 -9.25 -18.89 20.19
C VAL A 35 -9.78 -17.51 20.53
N ILE A 36 -8.87 -16.53 20.54
CA ILE A 36 -9.17 -15.12 20.80
C ILE A 36 -8.93 -14.29 19.54
N HIS A 37 -9.70 -13.22 19.38
CA HIS A 37 -9.41 -12.16 18.42
C HIS A 37 -8.83 -10.95 19.18
N ASP A 38 -7.54 -10.71 18.95
CA ASP A 38 -6.83 -9.52 19.41
C ASP A 38 -6.95 -8.42 18.33
N PRO A 39 -7.48 -7.23 18.65
CA PRO A 39 -7.57 -6.12 17.69
C PRO A 39 -6.22 -5.70 17.07
N ALA A 40 -5.11 -5.95 17.74
CA ALA A 40 -3.77 -5.59 17.26
C ALA A 40 -3.09 -6.68 16.42
N GLN A 41 -3.41 -7.95 16.68
CA GLN A 41 -2.69 -9.11 16.08
C GLN A 41 -3.59 -10.05 15.28
N GLY A 42 -4.90 -9.85 15.30
CA GLY A 42 -5.87 -10.71 14.63
C GLY A 42 -6.23 -11.96 15.45
N GLU A 43 -6.54 -13.05 14.76
CA GLU A 43 -6.92 -14.32 15.41
C GLU A 43 -5.71 -15.03 15.99
N ARG A 44 -5.75 -15.35 17.29
CA ARG A 44 -4.68 -16.07 17.99
C ARG A 44 -5.26 -17.22 18.81
N THR A 45 -4.57 -18.35 18.76
CA THR A 45 -4.83 -19.48 19.64
C THR A 45 -3.87 -19.40 20.82
N VAL A 46 -4.42 -19.27 22.03
CA VAL A 46 -3.66 -19.13 23.28
C VAL A 46 -3.91 -20.32 24.20
N SER A 47 -2.89 -20.73 24.94
CA SER A 47 -3.02 -21.80 25.94
C SER A 47 -3.80 -21.30 27.16
N ARG A 48 -4.44 -22.23 27.90
CA ARG A 48 -5.14 -21.89 29.16
C ARG A 48 -4.23 -21.22 30.19
N GLU A 49 -2.95 -21.59 30.22
CA GLU A 49 -1.96 -21.01 31.13
C GLU A 49 -1.72 -19.54 30.82
N GLU A 50 -1.59 -19.19 29.53
CA GLU A 50 -1.42 -17.82 29.09
C GLU A 50 -2.67 -16.98 29.38
N VAL A 51 -3.86 -17.54 29.13
CA VAL A 51 -5.13 -16.90 29.48
C VAL A 51 -5.20 -16.66 30.99
N SER A 52 -4.86 -17.63 31.82
CA SER A 52 -4.92 -17.45 33.27
C SER A 52 -3.95 -16.39 33.80
N ARG A 53 -2.83 -16.16 33.11
CA ARG A 53 -1.85 -15.13 33.48
C ARG A 53 -2.27 -13.73 33.03
N GLN A 54 -2.91 -13.62 31.87
CA GLN A 54 -3.25 -12.33 31.26
C GLN A 54 -4.71 -11.92 31.50
N PHE A 55 -5.59 -12.84 31.88
CA PHE A 55 -6.98 -12.55 32.19
C PHE A 55 -7.08 -11.87 33.56
N THR A 56 -7.67 -10.68 33.54
CA THR A 56 -7.77 -9.81 34.72
C THR A 56 -8.97 -10.12 35.61
N GLY A 57 -9.77 -11.13 35.26
CA GLY A 57 -11.00 -11.49 35.99
C GLY A 57 -12.26 -10.80 35.49
N VAL A 58 -12.14 -9.82 34.59
CA VAL A 58 -13.27 -9.07 34.03
C VAL A 58 -13.62 -9.62 32.64
N ALA A 59 -14.81 -10.19 32.53
CA ALA A 59 -15.40 -10.65 31.27
C ALA A 59 -16.77 -9.99 31.08
N LEU A 60 -17.01 -9.48 29.88
CA LEU A 60 -18.31 -8.96 29.45
C LEU A 60 -18.96 -9.99 28.53
N GLU A 61 -20.07 -10.57 28.99
CA GLU A 61 -20.91 -11.44 28.20
C GLU A 61 -21.99 -10.62 27.51
N LEU A 62 -22.15 -10.81 26.20
CA LEU A 62 -23.12 -10.10 25.38
C LEU A 62 -24.13 -11.11 24.84
N SER A 63 -25.40 -10.93 25.18
CA SER A 63 -26.51 -11.70 24.61
C SER A 63 -27.47 -10.76 23.89
N PRO A 64 -27.99 -11.16 22.70
CA PRO A 64 -28.97 -10.35 21.98
C PRO A 64 -30.28 -10.32 22.77
N ASN A 65 -30.81 -9.13 23.04
CA ASN A 65 -32.15 -8.95 23.61
C ASN A 65 -33.23 -9.16 22.53
N ALA A 66 -34.50 -9.35 22.89
CA ALA A 66 -35.64 -9.54 21.97
C ALA A 66 -35.81 -8.40 20.96
N ASN A 67 -35.33 -7.19 21.28
CA ASN A 67 -35.33 -6.02 20.39
C ASN A 67 -34.05 -5.89 19.53
N PHE A 68 -33.10 -6.82 19.64
CA PHE A 68 -31.86 -6.79 18.87
C PHE A 68 -32.14 -7.08 17.40
N ARG A 69 -32.08 -6.04 16.57
CA ARG A 69 -32.07 -6.18 15.12
C ARG A 69 -30.64 -6.23 14.65
N LYS A 70 -30.29 -7.27 13.91
CA LYS A 70 -28.99 -7.38 13.24
C LYS A 70 -28.90 -6.28 12.18
N ALA A 71 -28.33 -5.13 12.55
CA ALA A 71 -28.07 -4.05 11.63
C ALA A 71 -27.03 -4.53 10.61
N ARG A 72 -27.41 -4.57 9.33
CA ARG A 72 -26.47 -4.75 8.23
C ARG A 72 -25.93 -3.38 7.85
N GLU A 73 -25.23 -2.72 8.78
CA GLU A 73 -24.44 -1.53 8.48
C GLU A 73 -23.10 -1.97 7.90
N VAL A 74 -23.16 -2.51 6.69
CA VAL A 74 -22.04 -2.38 5.78
C VAL A 74 -22.65 -1.64 4.61
N ASP A 75 -22.56 -0.31 4.66
CA ASP A 75 -22.67 0.44 3.43
C ASP A 75 -21.69 -0.22 2.46
N PRO A 76 -22.15 -0.79 1.34
CA PRO A 76 -21.25 -1.42 0.40
C PRO A 76 -20.27 -0.33 -0.01
N PHE A 77 -19.01 -0.54 0.35
CA PHE A 77 -17.92 0.41 0.14
C PHE A 77 -18.01 0.96 -1.29
N ASN A 78 -18.50 2.19 -1.42
CA ASN A 78 -18.83 2.74 -2.72
C ASN A 78 -17.56 3.34 -3.29
N TRP A 79 -16.80 2.54 -4.04
CA TRP A 79 -15.56 2.95 -4.71
C TRP A 79 -15.75 4.25 -5.53
N ARG A 80 -16.97 4.52 -6.01
CA ARG A 80 -17.31 5.76 -6.72
C ARG A 80 -17.33 7.00 -5.81
N ALA A 81 -17.69 6.86 -4.53
CA ALA A 81 -17.57 7.94 -3.55
C ALA A 81 -16.10 8.27 -3.24
N LEU A 82 -15.23 7.25 -3.29
CA LEU A 82 -13.78 7.37 -3.14
C LEU A 82 -13.02 7.82 -4.39
N ILE A 83 -13.66 7.76 -5.55
CA ILE A 83 -13.12 8.37 -6.76
C ILE A 83 -13.65 9.81 -6.84
N GLY A 84 -14.88 10.06 -6.35
CA GLY A 84 -15.50 11.37 -6.43
C GLY A 84 -15.73 11.79 -7.89
N ARG A 85 -16.27 12.98 -8.09
CA ARG A 85 -16.54 13.53 -9.43
C ARG A 85 -15.30 14.20 -9.99
N ILE A 86 -14.28 13.40 -10.30
CA ILE A 86 -13.02 13.88 -10.88
C ILE A 86 -13.29 14.45 -12.27
N HIS A 87 -13.20 15.78 -12.40
CA HIS A 87 -13.18 16.42 -13.70
C HIS A 87 -11.80 16.23 -14.33
N GLY A 88 -11.75 15.82 -15.61
CA GLY A 88 -10.50 15.72 -16.37
C GLY A 88 -9.83 14.35 -16.44
N LEU A 89 -10.36 13.30 -15.77
CA LEU A 89 -9.78 11.94 -15.84
C LEU A 89 -9.80 11.34 -17.26
N LYS A 90 -10.94 11.48 -17.96
CA LYS A 90 -11.10 10.95 -19.32
C LYS A 90 -10.11 11.53 -20.34
N PRO A 91 -9.98 12.87 -20.49
CA PRO A 91 -9.02 13.44 -21.42
C PRO A 91 -7.56 13.11 -21.05
N ALA A 92 -7.22 13.09 -19.76
CA ALA A 92 -5.88 12.71 -19.31
C ALA A 92 -5.55 11.24 -19.66
N LEU A 93 -6.49 10.31 -19.46
CA LEU A 93 -6.31 8.91 -19.88
C LEU A 93 -6.11 8.80 -21.39
N GLY A 94 -6.87 9.56 -22.18
CA GLY A 94 -6.73 9.57 -23.63
C GLY A 94 -5.35 10.04 -24.09
N GLU A 95 -4.83 11.11 -23.50
CA GLU A 95 -3.49 11.64 -23.79
C GLU A 95 -2.39 10.62 -23.46
N VAL A 96 -2.44 10.04 -22.25
CA VAL A 96 -1.46 9.02 -21.83
C VAL A 96 -1.55 7.77 -22.71
N LEU A 97 -2.75 7.36 -23.11
CA LEU A 97 -2.96 6.22 -24.01
C LEU A 97 -2.33 6.45 -25.38
N VAL A 98 -2.50 7.64 -25.97
CA VAL A 98 -1.88 7.98 -27.25
C VAL A 98 -0.36 7.97 -27.16
N LEU A 99 0.22 8.54 -26.09
CA LEU A 99 1.67 8.52 -25.87
C LEU A 99 2.19 7.09 -25.66
N ALA A 100 1.45 6.25 -24.95
CA ALA A 100 1.81 4.85 -24.76
C ALA A 100 1.76 4.05 -26.06
N LEU A 101 0.74 4.25 -26.91
CA LEU A 101 0.67 3.62 -28.23
C LEU A 101 1.84 4.06 -29.13
N LEU A 102 2.22 5.33 -29.09
CA LEU A 102 3.37 5.83 -29.84
C LEU A 102 4.68 5.15 -29.38
N LEU A 103 4.86 4.98 -28.07
CA LEU A 103 6.01 4.26 -27.51
C LEU A 103 6.05 2.80 -27.97
N GLU A 104 4.90 2.14 -28.05
CA GLU A 104 4.78 0.76 -28.51
C GLU A 104 5.18 0.63 -29.98
N ILE A 105 4.74 1.55 -30.84
CA ILE A 105 5.14 1.60 -32.24
C ILE A 105 6.65 1.80 -32.37
N LEU A 106 7.23 2.75 -31.61
CA LEU A 106 8.68 3.00 -31.59
C LEU A 106 9.46 1.78 -31.06
N ALA A 107 8.91 1.06 -30.09
CA ALA A 107 9.52 -0.16 -29.56
C ALA A 107 9.54 -1.29 -30.60
N LEU A 108 8.48 -1.44 -31.39
CA LEU A 108 8.40 -2.42 -32.49
C LEU A 108 9.25 -2.04 -33.71
N LEU A 109 9.53 -0.75 -33.92
CA LEU A 109 10.46 -0.29 -34.95
C LEU A 109 11.91 -0.70 -34.62
N SER A 110 12.29 -0.75 -33.34
CA SER A 110 13.65 -1.13 -32.91
C SER A 110 14.17 -2.47 -33.49
N PRO A 111 13.44 -3.60 -33.35
CA PRO A 111 13.88 -4.87 -33.93
C PRO A 111 13.89 -4.84 -35.47
N LEU A 112 12.98 -4.09 -36.12
CA LEU A 112 12.99 -3.93 -37.57
C LEU A 112 14.25 -3.20 -38.05
N PHE A 113 14.66 -2.13 -37.36
CA PHE A 113 15.92 -1.45 -37.63
C PHE A 113 17.11 -2.40 -37.50
N THR A 114 17.16 -3.17 -36.41
CA THR A 114 18.25 -4.13 -36.19
C THR A 114 18.27 -5.21 -37.26
N GLN A 115 17.10 -5.71 -37.66
CA GLN A 115 16.98 -6.67 -38.75
C GLN A 115 17.52 -6.10 -40.07
N THR A 116 17.15 -4.88 -40.45
CA THR A 116 17.66 -4.24 -41.67
C THR A 116 19.17 -4.03 -41.64
N ILE A 117 19.73 -3.64 -40.48
CA ILE A 117 21.19 -3.50 -40.32
C ILE A 117 21.90 -4.84 -40.56
N ILE A 118 21.38 -5.92 -39.98
CA ILE A 118 22.02 -7.24 -40.09
C ILE A 118 21.85 -7.80 -41.51
N ASP A 119 20.62 -7.80 -42.02
CA ASP A 119 20.26 -8.54 -43.24
C ASP A 119 20.66 -7.82 -44.53
N GLN A 120 20.66 -6.48 -44.55
CA GLN A 120 20.96 -5.69 -45.75
C GLN A 120 22.31 -5.00 -45.63
N VAL A 121 22.52 -4.22 -44.56
CA VAL A 121 23.69 -3.34 -44.47
C VAL A 121 24.99 -4.13 -44.26
N LEU A 122 24.99 -5.09 -43.34
CA LEU A 122 26.16 -5.93 -43.09
C LEU A 122 26.40 -6.94 -44.22
N ALA A 123 25.35 -7.41 -44.89
CA ALA A 123 25.46 -8.35 -45.99
C ALA A 123 25.98 -7.71 -47.29
N ASP A 124 25.48 -6.51 -47.62
CA ASP A 124 25.86 -5.78 -48.84
C ASP A 124 27.11 -4.89 -48.67
N GLY A 125 27.56 -4.66 -47.43
CA GLY A 125 28.75 -3.85 -47.13
C GLY A 125 28.56 -2.34 -47.36
N ASP A 126 27.32 -1.85 -47.39
CA ASP A 126 27.02 -0.44 -47.66
C ASP A 126 27.22 0.44 -46.41
N HIS A 127 28.40 1.04 -46.29
CA HIS A 127 28.73 1.97 -45.21
C HIS A 127 27.91 3.27 -45.23
N SER A 128 27.38 3.69 -46.37
CA SER A 128 26.53 4.88 -46.46
C SER A 128 25.18 4.61 -45.82
N LEU A 129 24.55 3.49 -46.18
CA LEU A 129 23.28 3.05 -45.58
C LEU A 129 23.43 2.81 -44.08
N LEU A 130 24.56 2.23 -43.63
CA LEU A 130 24.86 2.05 -42.20
C LEU A 130 24.85 3.36 -41.42
N THR A 131 25.49 4.39 -41.98
CA THR A 131 25.60 5.70 -41.32
C THR A 131 24.22 6.35 -41.19
N VAL A 132 23.42 6.29 -42.26
CA VAL A 132 22.04 6.82 -42.27
C VAL A 132 21.15 6.08 -41.27
N LEU A 133 21.17 4.74 -41.27
CA LEU A 133 20.38 3.95 -40.32
C LEU A 133 20.84 4.16 -38.87
N GLY A 134 22.15 4.30 -38.64
CA GLY A 134 22.71 4.58 -37.32
C GLY A 134 22.24 5.92 -36.74
N ILE A 135 22.28 6.99 -37.55
CA ILE A 135 21.74 8.31 -37.16
C ILE A 135 20.23 8.21 -36.93
N GLY A 136 19.50 7.51 -37.81
CA GLY A 136 18.07 7.26 -37.67
C GLY A 136 17.71 6.54 -36.36
N PHE A 137 18.49 5.52 -35.98
CA PHE A 137 18.30 4.78 -34.76
C PHE A 137 18.56 5.63 -33.52
N ILE A 138 19.63 6.44 -33.50
CA ILE A 138 19.90 7.39 -32.42
C ILE A 138 18.74 8.39 -32.29
N LEU A 139 18.26 8.94 -33.41
CA LEU A 139 17.11 9.85 -33.41
C LEU A 139 15.84 9.17 -32.88
N MET A 140 15.60 7.91 -33.26
CA MET A 140 14.48 7.11 -32.78
C MET A 140 14.55 6.92 -31.26
N LEU A 141 15.73 6.60 -30.71
CA LEU A 141 15.94 6.46 -29.27
C LEU A 141 15.70 7.78 -28.53
N LEU A 142 16.18 8.90 -29.08
CA LEU A 142 15.92 10.23 -28.52
C LEU A 142 14.43 10.56 -28.53
N LEU A 143 13.72 10.26 -29.62
CA LEU A 143 12.28 10.43 -29.72
C LEU A 143 11.53 9.55 -28.70
N GLN A 144 11.92 8.29 -28.56
CA GLN A 144 11.34 7.37 -27.58
C GLN A 144 11.54 7.89 -26.15
N ALA A 145 12.73 8.38 -25.83
CA ALA A 145 13.03 8.99 -24.53
C ALA A 145 12.19 10.24 -24.28
N ALA A 146 12.04 11.11 -25.28
CA ALA A 146 11.24 12.33 -25.19
C ALA A 146 9.75 12.02 -24.98
N VAL A 147 9.18 11.08 -25.73
CA VAL A 147 7.78 10.65 -25.58
C VAL A 147 7.56 9.98 -24.22
N SER A 148 8.52 9.19 -23.75
CA SER A 148 8.45 8.55 -22.42
C SER A 148 8.48 9.59 -21.29
N ALA A 149 9.33 10.61 -21.41
CA ALA A 149 9.38 11.73 -20.48
C ALA A 149 8.06 12.52 -20.48
N LEU A 150 7.50 12.79 -21.67
CA LEU A 150 6.22 13.49 -21.80
C LEU A 150 5.08 12.68 -21.17
N ARG A 151 5.02 11.37 -21.42
CA ARG A 151 4.04 10.47 -20.80
C ARG A 151 4.14 10.51 -19.27
N SER A 152 5.35 10.38 -18.74
CA SER A 152 5.60 10.44 -17.28
C SER A 152 5.18 11.78 -16.69
N TRP A 153 5.48 12.88 -17.39
CA TRP A 153 5.07 14.21 -16.98
C TRP A 153 3.54 14.39 -16.99
N THR A 154 2.83 13.90 -18.01
CA THR A 154 1.36 13.94 -18.07
C THR A 154 0.74 13.16 -16.91
N VAL A 155 1.25 11.96 -16.61
CA VAL A 155 0.79 11.15 -15.45
C VAL A 155 1.05 11.89 -14.13
N MET A 156 2.25 12.46 -13.96
CA MET A 156 2.62 13.20 -12.74
C MET A 156 1.76 14.46 -12.55
N ARG A 157 1.54 15.24 -13.61
CA ARG A 157 0.69 16.44 -13.60
C ARG A 157 -0.72 16.08 -13.20
N PHE A 158 -1.26 15.02 -13.80
CA PHE A 158 -2.61 14.53 -13.48
C PHE A 158 -2.69 14.06 -12.02
N GLY A 159 -1.77 13.19 -11.57
CA GLY A 159 -1.72 12.71 -10.19
C GLY A 159 -1.65 13.86 -9.17
N THR A 160 -0.86 14.90 -9.44
CA THR A 160 -0.72 16.07 -8.56
C THR A 160 -2.00 16.91 -8.51
N SER A 161 -2.66 17.15 -9.65
CA SER A 161 -3.91 17.92 -9.70
C SER A 161 -5.05 17.26 -8.93
N LEU A 162 -5.12 15.92 -9.00
CA LEU A 162 -6.07 15.13 -8.25
C LEU A 162 -5.80 15.20 -6.76
N HIS A 163 -4.53 15.05 -6.38
CA HIS A 163 -4.09 15.16 -5.00
C HIS A 163 -4.51 16.49 -4.39
N LEU A 164 -4.25 17.61 -5.07
CA LEU A 164 -4.61 18.94 -4.57
C LEU A 164 -6.12 19.14 -4.44
N SER A 165 -6.91 18.66 -5.41
CA SER A 165 -8.37 18.75 -5.38
C SER A 165 -8.96 17.97 -4.20
N TRP A 166 -8.39 16.79 -3.93
CA TRP A 166 -8.79 15.93 -2.82
C TRP A 166 -8.41 16.49 -1.46
N ALA A 167 -7.15 16.93 -1.32
CA ALA A 167 -6.66 17.57 -0.11
C ALA A 167 -7.54 18.78 0.26
N GLY A 168 -7.87 19.62 -0.72
CA GLY A 168 -8.78 20.75 -0.53
C GLY A 168 -10.18 20.32 -0.08
N ASN A 169 -10.76 19.30 -0.69
CA ASN A 169 -12.10 18.83 -0.34
C ASN A 169 -12.16 18.25 1.09
N VAL A 170 -11.20 17.40 1.45
CA VAL A 170 -11.10 16.83 2.81
C VAL A 170 -10.81 17.92 3.84
N PHE A 171 -9.90 18.85 3.55
CA PHE A 171 -9.60 19.97 4.43
C PHE A 171 -10.84 20.85 4.67
N SER A 172 -11.60 21.14 3.61
CA SER A 172 -12.85 21.90 3.73
C SER A 172 -13.91 21.19 4.58
N HIS A 173 -13.95 19.86 4.53
CA HIS A 173 -14.85 19.06 5.36
C HIS A 173 -14.41 19.05 6.82
N LEU A 174 -13.11 18.90 7.09
CA LEU A 174 -12.55 18.96 8.44
C LEU A 174 -12.85 20.31 9.11
N LEU A 175 -12.78 21.42 8.37
CA LEU A 175 -13.11 22.75 8.89
C LEU A 175 -14.59 22.93 9.26
N ARG A 176 -15.49 22.08 8.76
CA ARG A 176 -16.94 22.17 9.00
C ARG A 176 -17.42 21.25 10.14
N LEU A 177 -16.51 20.52 10.79
CA LEU A 177 -16.86 19.54 11.81
C LEU A 177 -17.15 20.22 13.16
N PRO A 178 -18.15 19.72 13.92
CA PRO A 178 -18.48 20.26 15.24
C PRO A 178 -17.33 20.04 16.25
N GLU A 179 -17.24 20.94 17.23
CA GLU A 179 -16.20 20.95 18.26
C GLU A 179 -16.08 19.63 19.03
N GLU A 180 -17.21 18.95 19.30
CA GLU A 180 -17.24 17.63 19.96
C GLU A 180 -16.40 16.57 19.26
N TYR A 181 -16.20 16.67 17.94
CA TYR A 181 -15.37 15.73 17.20
C TYR A 181 -13.88 15.91 17.55
N PHE A 182 -13.44 17.15 17.73
CA PHE A 182 -12.05 17.49 18.04
C PHE A 182 -11.72 17.23 19.52
N GLY A 183 -12.68 17.43 20.43
CA GLY A 183 -12.48 17.15 21.86
C GLY A 183 -12.23 15.66 22.19
N LYS A 184 -12.71 14.73 21.36
CA LYS A 184 -12.61 13.27 21.59
C LYS A 184 -11.40 12.60 20.93
N ARG A 185 -10.61 13.30 20.09
CA ARG A 185 -9.54 12.70 19.26
C ARG A 185 -8.26 13.52 19.29
N HIS A 186 -7.12 12.83 19.34
CA HIS A 186 -5.80 13.48 19.25
C HIS A 186 -5.55 14.01 17.84
N LEU A 187 -4.95 15.20 17.73
CA LEU A 187 -4.60 15.84 16.45
C LEU A 187 -3.81 14.90 15.52
N GLY A 188 -2.92 14.08 16.10
CA GLY A 188 -2.13 13.09 15.36
C GLY A 188 -2.95 11.95 14.72
N ASP A 189 -4.10 11.58 15.28
CA ASP A 189 -4.99 10.56 14.69
C ASP A 189 -5.69 11.12 13.44
N ILE A 190 -6.05 12.41 13.46
CA ILE A 190 -6.64 13.11 12.31
C ILE A 190 -5.63 13.21 11.16
N VAL A 191 -4.39 13.62 11.45
CA VAL A 191 -3.31 13.72 10.44
C VAL A 191 -2.95 12.34 9.87
N SER A 192 -2.91 11.30 10.69
CA SER A 192 -2.66 9.92 10.26
C SER A 192 -3.77 9.38 9.35
N ARG A 193 -5.03 9.66 9.68
CA ARG A 193 -6.16 9.28 8.81
C ARG A 193 -6.16 10.06 7.50
N PHE A 194 -5.81 11.35 7.53
CA PHE A 194 -5.67 12.17 6.33
C PHE A 194 -4.59 11.61 5.38
N SER A 195 -3.43 11.24 5.91
CA SER A 195 -2.35 10.65 5.10
C SER A 195 -2.70 9.25 4.59
N ALA A 196 -3.41 8.44 5.37
CA ALA A 196 -3.90 7.13 4.95
C ALA A 196 -4.90 7.24 3.78
N VAL A 197 -5.87 8.16 3.86
CA VAL A 197 -6.81 8.42 2.77
C VAL A 197 -6.08 8.86 1.50
N HIS A 198 -5.09 9.74 1.65
CA HIS A 198 -4.23 10.17 0.54
C HIS A 198 -3.47 9.00 -0.10
N ALA A 199 -2.81 8.16 0.70
CA ALA A 199 -2.05 7.01 0.19
C ALA A 199 -2.95 6.00 -0.55
N ILE A 200 -4.15 5.75 -0.03
CA ILE A 200 -5.15 4.89 -0.68
C ILE A 200 -5.56 5.50 -2.02
N GLN A 201 -5.88 6.79 -2.06
CA GLN A 201 -6.36 7.47 -3.27
C GLN A 201 -5.28 7.58 -4.36
N HIS A 202 -4.04 7.89 -3.98
CA HIS A 202 -2.89 7.90 -4.90
C HIS A 202 -2.68 6.52 -5.53
N THR A 203 -2.77 5.46 -4.71
CA THR A 203 -2.67 4.08 -5.20
C THR A 203 -3.82 3.74 -6.15
N LEU A 204 -5.04 4.13 -5.81
CA LEU A 204 -6.23 3.84 -6.61
C LEU A 204 -6.29 4.62 -7.93
N THR A 205 -5.73 5.83 -7.98
CA THR A 205 -5.89 6.68 -9.17
C THR A 205 -4.67 6.67 -10.07
N THR A 206 -3.47 6.72 -9.50
CA THR A 206 -2.23 6.72 -10.30
C THR A 206 -1.84 5.29 -10.66
N ARG A 207 -1.59 4.43 -9.64
CA ARG A 207 -1.08 3.08 -9.90
C ARG A 207 -2.07 2.18 -10.64
N VAL A 208 -3.37 2.27 -10.33
CA VAL A 208 -4.35 1.44 -11.06
C VAL A 208 -4.44 1.87 -12.52
N VAL A 209 -4.41 3.17 -12.81
CA VAL A 209 -4.42 3.66 -14.21
C VAL A 209 -3.14 3.24 -14.92
N GLU A 210 -1.98 3.38 -14.29
CA GLU A 210 -0.70 2.87 -14.83
C GLU A 210 -0.79 1.37 -15.15
N VAL A 211 -1.26 0.55 -14.20
CA VAL A 211 -1.40 -0.90 -14.39
C VAL A 211 -2.40 -1.26 -15.50
N LEU A 212 -3.50 -0.51 -15.62
CA LEU A 212 -4.47 -0.73 -16.70
C LEU A 212 -3.87 -0.40 -18.06
N LEU A 213 -3.14 0.71 -18.16
CA LEU A 213 -2.46 1.11 -19.39
C LEU A 213 -1.35 0.13 -19.75
N ASP A 214 -0.51 -0.25 -18.79
CA ASP A 214 0.56 -1.24 -18.99
C ASP A 214 -0.01 -2.60 -19.36
N GLY A 215 -1.13 -3.01 -18.75
CA GLY A 215 -1.83 -4.25 -19.10
C GLY A 215 -2.38 -4.24 -20.52
N LEU A 216 -2.95 -3.10 -20.96
CA LEU A 216 -3.40 -2.93 -22.34
C LEU A 216 -2.24 -3.02 -23.33
N MET A 217 -1.14 -2.31 -23.05
CA MET A 217 0.07 -2.35 -23.89
C MET A 217 0.65 -3.75 -23.95
N ALA A 218 0.84 -4.41 -22.81
CA ALA A 218 1.33 -5.78 -22.75
C ALA A 218 0.46 -6.76 -23.56
N THR A 219 -0.87 -6.55 -23.56
CA THR A 219 -1.80 -7.36 -24.36
C THR A 219 -1.61 -7.10 -25.86
N LEU A 220 -1.43 -5.85 -26.26
CA LEU A 220 -1.10 -5.46 -27.63
C LEU A 220 0.24 -6.07 -28.08
N THR A 221 1.30 -5.92 -27.29
CA THR A 221 2.62 -6.51 -27.57
C THR A 221 2.53 -8.01 -27.72
N LEU A 222 1.82 -8.69 -26.82
CA LEU A 222 1.62 -10.13 -26.87
C LEU A 222 0.88 -10.55 -28.15
N GLY A 223 -0.14 -9.78 -28.56
CA GLY A 223 -0.84 -9.98 -29.83
C GLY A 223 0.09 -9.88 -31.04
N VAL A 224 0.97 -8.88 -31.07
CA VAL A 224 1.98 -8.72 -32.13
C VAL A 224 2.97 -9.88 -32.13
N MET A 225 3.47 -10.30 -30.97
CA MET A 225 4.39 -11.43 -30.86
C MET A 225 3.77 -12.74 -31.33
N LEU A 226 2.49 -12.97 -31.03
CA LEU A 226 1.74 -14.15 -31.49
C LEU A 226 1.63 -14.20 -33.01
N ILE A 227 1.40 -13.04 -33.67
CA ILE A 227 1.36 -12.94 -35.13
C ILE A 227 2.74 -13.21 -35.73
N TYR A 228 3.82 -12.73 -35.09
CA TYR A 228 5.18 -12.88 -35.58
C TYR A 228 5.68 -14.33 -35.48
N SER A 229 5.57 -14.97 -34.31
CA SER A 229 5.95 -16.37 -34.11
C SER A 229 5.42 -16.95 -32.80
N LEU A 230 4.64 -18.02 -32.89
CA LEU A 230 4.16 -18.77 -31.73
C LEU A 230 5.31 -19.37 -30.90
N LYS A 231 6.40 -19.80 -31.54
CA LYS A 231 7.53 -20.44 -30.84
C LYS A 231 8.27 -19.47 -29.92
N LEU A 232 8.56 -18.27 -30.41
CA LEU A 232 9.22 -17.22 -29.60
C LEU A 232 8.31 -16.75 -28.47
N THR A 233 7.01 -16.62 -28.75
CA THR A 233 6.02 -16.24 -27.74
C THR A 233 5.95 -17.26 -26.60
N ALA A 234 5.97 -18.57 -26.91
CA ALA A 234 5.97 -19.62 -25.91
C ALA A 234 7.19 -19.58 -24.98
N ILE A 235 8.38 -19.26 -25.53
CA ILE A 235 9.61 -19.09 -24.73
C ILE A 235 9.47 -17.90 -23.77
N VAL A 236 8.99 -16.75 -24.27
CA VAL A 236 8.78 -15.55 -23.45
C VAL A 236 7.75 -15.78 -22.34
N LEU A 237 6.63 -16.43 -22.67
CA LEU A 237 5.63 -16.85 -21.68
C LEU A 237 6.22 -17.78 -20.63
N GLY A 238 7.05 -18.75 -21.03
CA GLY A 238 7.75 -19.65 -20.11
C GLY A 238 8.67 -18.89 -19.15
N ALA A 239 9.50 -17.96 -19.67
CA ALA A 239 10.37 -17.12 -18.85
C ALA A 239 9.58 -16.21 -17.89
N PHE A 240 8.48 -15.62 -18.36
CA PHE A 240 7.58 -14.84 -17.53
C PHE A 240 6.97 -15.67 -16.39
N LEU A 241 6.58 -16.92 -16.68
CA LEU A 241 6.00 -17.82 -15.69
C LEU A 241 7.02 -18.19 -14.59
N VAL A 242 8.27 -18.44 -14.98
CA VAL A 242 9.38 -18.65 -14.03
C VAL A 242 9.62 -17.41 -13.17
N TYR A 243 9.64 -16.22 -13.77
CA TYR A 243 9.77 -14.96 -13.04
C TYR A 243 8.65 -14.77 -12.00
N VAL A 244 7.40 -15.03 -12.38
CA VAL A 244 6.25 -14.96 -11.47
C VAL A 244 6.39 -15.97 -10.33
N LEU A 245 6.81 -17.21 -10.63
CA LEU A 245 7.00 -18.24 -9.61
C LEU A 245 8.07 -17.84 -8.59
N VAL A 246 9.23 -17.36 -9.04
CA VAL A 246 10.29 -16.85 -8.17
C VAL A 246 9.75 -15.71 -7.31
N ARG A 247 9.00 -14.77 -7.91
CA ARG A 247 8.44 -13.63 -7.18
C ARG A 247 7.43 -14.04 -6.12
N VAL A 248 6.57 -15.03 -6.38
CA VAL A 248 5.61 -15.57 -5.41
C VAL A 248 6.32 -16.28 -4.25
N LEU A 249 7.35 -17.06 -4.55
CA LEU A 249 8.16 -17.73 -3.52
C LEU A 249 8.90 -16.71 -2.64
N SER A 250 9.50 -15.68 -3.26
CA SER A 250 10.19 -14.59 -2.55
C SER A 250 9.24 -13.65 -1.80
N TYR A 251 7.96 -13.59 -2.19
CA TYR A 251 6.98 -12.69 -1.55
C TYR A 251 6.83 -12.99 -0.05
N ARG A 252 6.85 -14.28 0.34
CA ARG A 252 6.79 -14.69 1.75
C ARG A 252 7.95 -14.09 2.56
N VAL A 253 9.16 -14.16 2.01
CA VAL A 253 10.38 -13.62 2.64
C VAL A 253 10.38 -12.09 2.67
N GLN A 254 9.94 -11.43 1.59
CA GLN A 254 9.88 -9.97 1.54
C GLN A 254 8.83 -9.37 2.47
N PHE A 255 7.71 -10.07 2.68
CA PHE A 255 6.67 -9.63 3.61
C PHE A 255 7.19 -9.61 5.05
N GLU A 256 7.96 -10.61 5.45
CA GLU A 256 8.61 -10.67 6.77
C GLU A 256 9.63 -9.53 6.95
N ALA A 257 10.48 -9.28 5.94
CA ALA A 257 11.45 -8.18 5.98
C ALA A 257 10.79 -6.78 6.03
N THR A 258 9.72 -6.57 5.27
CA THR A 258 8.97 -5.30 5.24
C THR A 258 8.27 -5.06 6.59
N SER A 259 7.72 -6.11 7.21
CA SER A 259 7.06 -6.01 8.51
C SER A 259 8.04 -5.60 9.63
N GLN A 260 9.28 -6.07 9.57
CA GLN A 260 10.32 -5.71 10.55
C GLN A 260 10.80 -4.26 10.40
N GLN A 261 10.83 -3.71 9.17
CA GLN A 261 11.20 -2.31 8.92
C GLN A 261 10.14 -1.31 9.43
N VAL A 262 8.86 -1.65 9.36
CA VAL A 262 7.78 -0.80 9.89
C VAL A 262 7.81 -0.76 11.42
N VAL A 263 8.15 -1.88 12.07
CA VAL A 263 8.28 -1.95 13.54
C VAL A 263 9.53 -1.22 14.05
N SER A 264 10.66 -1.30 13.32
CA SER A 264 11.92 -0.63 13.71
C SER A 264 11.90 0.88 13.48
N SER A 265 11.24 1.34 12.42
CA SER A 265 11.02 2.78 12.18
C SER A 265 10.05 3.38 13.21
N ALA A 266 8.99 2.67 13.58
CA ALA A 266 8.06 3.11 14.63
C ALA A 266 8.69 3.15 16.04
N SER A 267 9.57 2.20 16.37
CA SER A 267 10.27 2.19 17.67
C SER A 267 11.33 3.28 17.78
N SER A 268 12.01 3.61 16.66
CA SER A 268 12.98 4.71 16.59
C SER A 268 12.32 6.07 16.84
N SER A 269 11.19 6.37 16.17
CA SER A 269 10.43 7.63 16.40
C SER A 269 9.89 7.76 17.82
N ARG A 270 9.46 6.65 18.48
CA ARG A 270 9.03 6.67 19.89
C ARG A 270 10.17 6.91 20.87
N SER A 271 11.36 6.37 20.59
CA SER A 271 12.52 6.56 21.47
C SER A 271 13.04 8.00 21.43
N PHE A 272 12.98 8.64 20.25
CA PHE A 272 13.34 10.03 20.08
C PHE A 272 12.36 10.98 20.79
N SER A 273 11.04 10.79 20.61
CA SER A 273 10.03 11.62 21.29
C SER A 273 10.12 11.49 22.82
N ARG A 274 10.41 10.29 23.36
CA ARG A 274 10.69 10.08 24.79
C ARG A 274 11.94 10.81 25.28
N ARG A 275 13.01 10.88 24.48
CA ARG A 275 14.23 11.63 24.84
C ARG A 275 14.00 13.14 24.82
N CYS A 276 13.20 13.65 23.89
CA CYS A 276 12.85 15.07 23.82
C CYS A 276 11.85 15.50 24.91
N ALA A 277 10.94 14.61 25.32
CA ALA A 277 9.98 14.87 26.39
C ALA A 277 10.57 14.66 27.81
N ALA A 278 11.75 14.06 27.93
CA ALA A 278 12.41 13.88 29.22
C ALA A 278 13.02 15.23 29.68
N PRO A 279 12.64 15.75 30.87
CA PRO A 279 13.24 16.98 31.38
C PRO A 279 14.74 16.79 31.61
N PRO A 280 15.59 17.80 31.35
CA PRO A 280 17.03 17.69 31.49
C PRO A 280 17.41 17.49 32.96
N ARG A 281 17.55 16.22 33.37
CA ARG A 281 17.96 15.82 34.72
C ARG A 281 19.39 16.24 35.07
N SER A 282 20.19 16.71 34.11
CA SER A 282 21.59 17.12 34.32
C SER A 282 21.77 18.53 34.90
N ALA A 283 20.72 19.37 34.95
CA ALA A 283 20.85 20.74 35.47
C ALA A 283 20.54 20.87 36.98
N CYS A 284 19.84 19.90 37.58
CA CYS A 284 19.29 20.07 38.94
C CYS A 284 20.22 19.57 40.07
N THR A 285 21.29 18.84 39.76
CA THR A 285 22.22 18.32 40.79
C THR A 285 23.36 19.28 41.14
N THR A 286 23.59 20.33 40.34
CA THR A 286 24.68 21.28 40.58
C THR A 286 24.31 22.41 41.56
N SER A 287 23.02 22.76 41.69
CA SER A 287 22.59 23.82 42.63
C SER A 287 22.60 23.37 44.10
N ARG A 288 22.39 22.07 44.37
CA ARG A 288 22.34 21.52 45.74
C ARG A 288 23.71 21.33 46.40
N ARG A 289 24.80 21.38 45.63
CA ARG A 289 26.17 21.34 46.17
C ARG A 289 26.73 22.73 46.51
N ARG A 290 26.14 23.80 45.97
CA ARG A 290 26.59 25.19 46.25
C ARG A 290 26.02 25.75 47.56
N SER A 291 24.87 25.25 48.04
CA SER A 291 24.27 25.68 49.31
C SER A 291 24.84 25.00 50.57
N ARG A 292 25.74 24.02 50.43
CA ARG A 292 26.42 23.35 51.57
C ARG A 292 27.84 23.85 51.83
N ARG A 293 28.33 24.83 51.07
CA ARG A 293 29.63 25.51 51.30
C ARG A 293 29.49 26.93 51.87
N ALA A 294 28.27 27.34 52.23
CA ALA A 294 27.98 28.62 52.85
C ALA A 294 27.25 28.39 54.19
N THR A 295 27.96 27.76 55.12
CA THR A 295 27.70 27.71 56.57
C THR A 295 29.02 27.36 57.23
#